data_AF-A0A919LZU8-F1
#
_entry.id   AF-A0A919LZU8-F1
#
_cell.length_a   1.000
_cell.length_b   1.000
_cell.length_c   1.000
_cell.angle_alpha   90.00
_cell.angle_beta   90.00
_cell.angle_gamma   90.00
#
_symmetry.space_group_name_H-M   'P 1'
#
loop_
_entity.id
_entity.type
_entity.pdbx_description
1 polymer ?
#
loop_
_entity_poly.entity_id
_entity_poly.type
_entity_poly.pdbx_seq_one_letter_code
_entity_poly.pdbx_strand_id
1 'polypeptide(L)'
;MVEAYNFISSWQLFPERGTYESGERPKSGIYRIELGNESKVLKVNRNWVSVEDHSFNTQYAAVADNKDHPLPDSAGDSIRIEMIDSITFEVSFSKEGQLVSSVLHEITPKGYLQITQKYFNGEQVLTNVETYHKQMSVLPYSSSVSGAVIKPTEEGMIRHTALKAMEEQTNMQLVQIRQQIELLALQAKQIQKRKELSMIVYNAKISFAPVIGQTYYLYENDDETHLVSMVSPAEWGKKLPFKSFVGAVQLLADHTWKEL
;
A
#
# COMPACT_ATOMS: atom_id res chain seq x y z
N MET A 1 -8.79 -4.04 -18.21
CA MET A 1 -9.58 -2.82 -17.90
C MET A 1 -8.59 -1.91 -17.19
N VAL A 2 -8.37 -0.66 -17.63
CA VAL A 2 -7.15 0.10 -17.28
C VAL A 2 -7.14 0.48 -15.79
N GLU A 3 -6.28 -0.19 -15.01
CA GLU A 3 -6.13 -0.06 -13.55
C GLU A 3 -5.34 1.19 -13.12
N ALA A 4 -4.91 2.03 -14.06
CA ALA A 4 -4.07 3.20 -13.80
C ALA A 4 -4.78 4.36 -13.08
N TYR A 5 -6.07 4.24 -12.75
CA TYR A 5 -6.87 5.32 -12.17
C TYR A 5 -6.29 5.89 -10.87
N ASN A 6 -5.65 5.04 -10.06
CA ASN A 6 -5.06 5.44 -8.79
C ASN A 6 -3.89 6.42 -8.96
N PHE A 7 -3.22 6.39 -10.12
CA PHE A 7 -2.05 7.21 -10.42
C PHE A 7 -2.38 8.57 -11.03
N ILE A 8 -3.58 8.74 -11.59
CA ILE A 8 -3.98 9.94 -12.32
C ILE A 8 -4.06 11.13 -11.35
N SER A 9 -3.05 11.99 -11.41
CA SER A 9 -2.92 13.19 -10.60
C SER A 9 -1.68 14.00 -10.99
N SER A 10 -1.60 15.22 -10.47
CA SER A 10 -0.32 15.87 -10.18
C SER A 10 0.24 15.34 -8.85
N TRP A 11 1.55 15.18 -8.79
CA TRP A 11 2.30 14.70 -7.64
C TRP A 11 3.51 15.62 -7.44
N GLN A 12 3.74 16.09 -6.22
CA GLN A 12 4.81 17.01 -5.89
C GLN A 12 5.94 16.28 -5.15
N LEU A 13 7.18 16.50 -5.58
CA LEU A 13 8.37 15.84 -5.06
C LEU A 13 8.59 16.21 -3.58
N PHE A 14 9.06 15.24 -2.78
CA PHE A 14 9.75 15.47 -1.51
C PHE A 14 11.26 15.30 -1.71
N PRO A 15 12.01 16.38 -1.97
CA PRO A 15 13.46 16.31 -2.19
C PRO A 15 14.21 15.58 -1.07
N GLU A 16 13.77 15.78 0.18
CA GLU A 16 14.34 15.20 1.39
C GLU A 16 14.19 13.67 1.50
N ARG A 17 13.30 13.06 0.70
CA ARG A 17 12.93 11.64 0.80
C ARG A 17 13.29 10.86 -0.48
N GLY A 18 14.47 11.12 -1.02
CA GLY A 18 14.99 10.39 -2.18
C GLY A 18 16.45 10.01 -2.05
N THR A 19 16.86 9.00 -2.82
CA THR A 19 18.24 8.55 -2.95
C THR A 19 18.65 8.65 -4.40
N TYR A 20 19.84 9.18 -4.69
CA TYR A 20 20.30 9.42 -6.05
C TYR A 20 21.71 8.85 -6.19
N GLU A 21 21.87 7.81 -7.00
CA GLU A 21 23.17 7.25 -7.40
C GLU A 21 23.71 7.93 -8.67
N SER A 22 22.82 8.56 -9.45
CA SER A 22 23.18 9.33 -10.65
C SER A 22 22.53 10.70 -10.64
N GLY A 23 23.33 11.74 -10.83
CA GLY A 23 22.90 13.14 -10.82
C GLY A 23 22.69 13.70 -9.41
N GLU A 24 22.30 14.98 -9.35
CA GLU A 24 22.00 15.64 -8.08
C GLU A 24 20.52 15.55 -7.73
N ARG A 25 20.25 15.58 -6.42
CA ARG A 25 18.90 15.69 -5.86
C ARG A 25 18.21 16.97 -6.39
N PRO A 26 17.04 16.87 -7.05
CA PRO A 26 16.29 18.05 -7.45
C PRO A 26 15.85 18.88 -6.25
N LYS A 27 15.82 20.20 -6.43
CA LYS A 27 15.30 21.16 -5.44
C LYS A 27 13.79 21.09 -5.33
N SER A 28 13.09 20.84 -6.44
CA SER A 28 11.65 20.65 -6.51
C SER A 28 11.27 19.89 -7.77
N GLY A 29 10.05 19.34 -7.81
CA GLY A 29 9.53 18.71 -9.01
C GLY A 29 8.04 18.40 -8.93
N ILE A 30 7.42 18.31 -10.10
CA ILE A 30 6.04 17.92 -10.31
C ILE A 30 6.04 16.75 -11.28
N TYR A 31 5.39 15.67 -10.89
CA TYR A 31 5.13 14.49 -11.70
C TYR A 31 3.63 14.42 -11.98
N ARG A 32 3.22 14.41 -13.24
CA ARG A 32 1.81 14.40 -13.64
C ARG A 32 1.55 13.18 -14.50
N ILE A 33 0.52 12.42 -14.13
CA ILE A 33 0.08 11.22 -14.84
C ILE A 33 -1.38 11.45 -15.25
N GLU A 34 -1.67 11.26 -16.53
CA GLU A 34 -2.98 11.53 -17.13
C GLU A 34 -3.37 10.41 -18.12
N LEU A 35 -4.66 10.21 -18.35
CA LEU A 35 -5.14 9.40 -19.45
C LEU A 35 -5.20 10.24 -20.74
N GLY A 36 -4.74 9.66 -21.85
CA GLY A 36 -4.90 10.23 -23.17
C GLY A 36 -6.34 10.14 -23.70
N ASN A 37 -6.57 10.72 -24.88
CA ASN A 37 -7.89 10.75 -25.52
C ASN A 37 -8.44 9.34 -25.82
N GLU A 38 -7.54 8.39 -26.06
CA GLU A 38 -7.86 6.95 -26.07
C GLU A 38 -7.65 6.41 -24.66
N SER A 39 -8.69 5.79 -24.08
CA SER A 39 -8.76 5.31 -22.69
C SER A 39 -7.63 4.36 -22.22
N LYS A 40 -6.72 3.96 -23.11
CA LYS A 40 -5.58 3.08 -22.84
C LYS A 40 -4.21 3.75 -22.93
N VAL A 41 -4.14 5.00 -23.39
CA VAL A 41 -2.89 5.74 -23.49
C VAL A 41 -2.62 6.41 -22.14
N LEU A 42 -1.49 6.09 -21.52
CA LEU A 42 -1.00 6.79 -20.34
C LEU A 42 -0.05 7.89 -20.78
N LYS A 43 -0.28 9.11 -20.32
CA LYS A 43 0.59 10.27 -20.53
C LYS A 43 1.27 10.61 -19.22
N VAL A 44 2.58 10.75 -19.26
CA VAL A 44 3.38 11.12 -18.10
C VAL A 44 4.22 12.34 -18.43
N ASN A 45 4.17 13.33 -17.55
CA ASN A 45 4.95 14.56 -17.63
C ASN A 45 5.67 14.80 -16.30
N ARG A 46 6.98 15.03 -16.36
CA ARG A 46 7.83 15.32 -15.19
C ARG A 46 8.53 16.66 -15.42
N ASN A 47 8.29 17.61 -14.53
CA ASN A 47 9.03 18.87 -14.46
C ASN A 47 9.83 18.91 -13.18
N TRP A 48 11.10 19.33 -13.22
CA TRP A 48 11.90 19.49 -12.00
C TRP A 48 12.89 20.64 -12.12
N VAL A 49 13.31 21.14 -10.97
CA VAL A 49 14.31 22.21 -10.85
C VAL A 49 15.54 21.64 -10.12
N SER A 50 16.73 21.83 -10.69
CA SER A 50 17.98 21.41 -10.05
C SER A 50 18.34 22.32 -8.87
N VAL A 51 19.40 21.98 -8.13
CA VAL A 51 19.94 22.82 -7.05
C VAL A 51 20.45 24.17 -7.59
N GLU A 52 20.91 24.18 -8.85
CA GLU A 52 21.38 25.37 -9.58
C GLU A 52 20.25 26.20 -10.22
N ASP A 53 18.99 25.93 -9.87
CA ASP A 53 17.81 26.62 -10.40
C ASP A 53 17.56 26.47 -11.92
N HIS A 54 18.15 25.45 -12.55
CA HIS A 54 17.81 25.06 -13.92
C HIS A 54 16.53 24.21 -13.96
N SER A 55 15.63 24.53 -14.89
CA SER A 55 14.36 23.82 -15.07
C SER A 55 14.45 22.78 -16.19
N PHE A 56 13.95 21.59 -15.92
CA PHE A 56 13.94 20.46 -16.85
C PHE A 56 12.52 19.90 -16.98
N ASN A 57 12.22 19.34 -18.15
CA ASN A 57 10.94 18.70 -18.46
C ASN A 57 11.19 17.43 -19.27
N THR A 58 10.49 16.35 -18.92
CA THR A 58 10.40 15.13 -19.70
C THR A 58 8.93 14.73 -19.82
N GLN A 59 8.52 14.35 -21.03
CA GLN A 59 7.18 13.82 -21.29
C GLN A 59 7.26 12.57 -22.16
N TYR A 60 6.38 11.62 -21.91
CA TYR A 60 6.20 10.44 -22.75
C TYR A 60 4.74 9.96 -22.68
N ALA A 61 4.31 9.26 -23.72
CA ALA A 61 2.97 8.71 -23.81
C ALA A 61 2.99 7.37 -24.55
N ALA A 62 2.33 6.35 -24.00
CA ALA A 62 2.21 5.05 -24.63
C ALA A 62 0.97 4.29 -24.16
N VAL A 63 0.57 3.26 -24.90
CA VAL A 63 -0.53 2.38 -24.50
C VAL A 63 -0.05 1.45 -23.39
N ALA A 64 -0.81 1.34 -22.31
CA ALA A 64 -0.54 0.41 -21.21
C ALA A 64 -1.04 -1.01 -21.55
N ASP A 65 -0.41 -1.65 -22.53
CA ASP A 65 -0.77 -2.99 -23.03
C ASP A 65 0.37 -4.01 -22.96
N ASN A 66 1.45 -3.69 -22.23
CA ASN A 66 2.66 -4.51 -22.13
C ASN A 66 3.29 -4.86 -23.50
N LYS A 67 3.17 -3.96 -24.49
CA LYS A 67 3.86 -4.06 -25.77
C LYS A 67 4.79 -2.88 -25.98
N ASP A 68 5.81 -3.10 -26.80
CA ASP A 68 6.73 -2.03 -27.21
C ASP A 68 6.04 -1.11 -28.23
N HIS A 69 6.01 0.18 -27.93
CA HIS A 69 5.53 1.24 -28.81
C HIS A 69 6.70 2.17 -29.19
N PRO A 70 6.72 2.70 -30.43
CA PRO A 70 7.79 3.62 -30.84
C PRO A 70 7.74 4.92 -30.03
N LEU A 71 8.91 5.38 -29.56
CA LEU A 71 9.03 6.65 -28.86
C LEU A 71 9.45 7.76 -29.84
N PRO A 72 8.71 8.89 -29.96
CA PRO A 72 9.04 9.93 -30.94
C PRO A 72 10.33 10.72 -30.64
N ASP A 73 10.78 10.78 -29.38
CA ASP A 73 11.86 11.69 -28.94
C ASP A 73 12.88 11.00 -27.99
N SER A 74 14.14 11.04 -28.41
CA SER A 74 15.48 10.92 -27.74
C SER A 74 15.75 10.10 -26.46
N ALA A 75 14.76 9.60 -25.70
CA ALA A 75 15.00 8.78 -24.50
C ALA A 75 15.16 7.27 -24.79
N GLY A 76 14.83 6.84 -26.01
CA GLY A 76 14.90 5.45 -26.49
C GLY A 76 14.19 5.32 -27.84
N ASP A 77 14.25 4.13 -28.44
CA ASP A 77 13.53 3.81 -29.68
C ASP A 77 12.13 3.26 -29.39
N SER A 78 11.96 2.59 -28.25
CA SER A 78 10.67 2.06 -27.82
C SER A 78 10.41 2.24 -26.33
N ILE A 79 9.12 2.30 -26.00
CA ILE A 79 8.57 2.37 -24.65
C ILE A 79 7.56 1.26 -24.45
N ARG A 80 7.61 0.63 -23.29
CA ARG A 80 6.62 -0.35 -22.84
C ARG A 80 6.10 0.03 -21.48
N ILE A 81 4.77 0.02 -21.33
CA ILE A 81 4.10 0.25 -20.05
C ILE A 81 3.40 -1.04 -19.65
N GLU A 82 3.80 -1.59 -18.51
CA GLU A 82 3.24 -2.79 -17.91
C GLU A 82 2.52 -2.43 -16.61
N MET A 83 1.22 -2.70 -16.55
CA MET A 83 0.44 -2.62 -15.32
C MET A 83 0.62 -3.93 -14.56
N ILE A 84 1.34 -3.89 -13.44
CA ILE A 84 1.58 -5.07 -12.59
C ILE A 84 0.35 -5.33 -11.72
N ASP A 85 -0.17 -4.26 -11.10
CA ASP A 85 -1.43 -4.27 -10.33
C ASP A 85 -2.01 -2.84 -10.23
N SER A 86 -3.05 -2.66 -9.41
CA SER A 86 -3.73 -1.37 -9.23
C SER A 86 -2.91 -0.28 -8.53
N ILE A 87 -1.80 -0.62 -7.88
CA ILE A 87 -0.91 0.30 -7.14
C ILE A 87 0.53 0.27 -7.65
N THR A 88 0.84 -0.55 -8.67
CA THR A 88 2.18 -0.68 -9.24
C THR A 88 2.14 -0.77 -10.76
N PHE A 89 2.90 0.07 -11.45
CA PHE A 89 3.17 -0.10 -12.88
C PHE A 89 4.64 0.21 -13.20
N GLU A 90 5.13 -0.36 -14.30
CA GLU A 90 6.50 -0.16 -14.75
C GLU A 90 6.52 0.42 -16.17
N VAL A 91 7.44 1.34 -16.39
CA VAL A 91 7.77 1.92 -17.70
C VAL A 91 9.18 1.52 -18.08
N SER A 92 9.32 0.76 -19.16
CA SER A 92 10.61 0.34 -19.72
C SER A 92 10.93 1.14 -20.97
N PHE A 93 12.17 1.61 -21.07
CA PHE A 93 12.71 2.28 -22.24
C PHE A 93 13.81 1.43 -22.86
N SER A 94 13.71 1.17 -24.15
CA SER A 94 14.68 0.38 -24.90
C SER A 94 15.27 1.18 -26.06
N LYS A 95 16.55 0.98 -26.35
CA LYS A 95 17.26 1.54 -27.50
C LYS A 95 17.99 0.42 -28.22
N GLU A 96 17.84 0.34 -29.54
CA GLU A 96 18.38 -0.72 -30.39
C GLU A 96 18.02 -2.14 -29.89
N GLY A 97 16.85 -2.28 -29.26
CA GLY A 97 16.37 -3.54 -28.68
C GLY A 97 16.97 -3.91 -27.31
N GLN A 98 17.83 -3.06 -26.74
CA GLN A 98 18.37 -3.23 -25.38
C GLN A 98 17.67 -2.32 -24.37
N LEU A 99 17.35 -2.83 -23.19
CA LEU A 99 16.77 -2.06 -22.09
C LEU A 99 17.78 -1.05 -21.57
N VAL A 100 17.49 0.25 -21.71
CA VAL A 100 18.37 1.34 -21.27
C VAL A 100 17.95 1.94 -19.93
N SER A 101 16.65 1.93 -19.65
CA SER A 101 16.12 2.41 -18.37
C SER A 101 14.80 1.74 -18.03
N SER A 102 14.55 1.62 -16.73
CA SER A 102 13.24 1.21 -16.20
C SER A 102 12.82 2.19 -15.11
N VAL A 103 11.53 2.49 -15.07
CA VAL A 103 10.92 3.38 -14.07
C VAL A 103 9.75 2.63 -13.45
N LEU A 104 9.89 2.27 -12.19
CA LEU A 104 8.84 1.63 -11.40
C LEU A 104 8.07 2.69 -10.63
N HIS A 105 6.74 2.68 -10.76
CA HIS A 105 5.82 3.55 -10.06
C HIS A 105 5.01 2.73 -9.07
N GLU A 106 5.11 3.07 -7.79
CA GLU A 106 4.40 2.39 -6.71
C GLU A 106 3.64 3.40 -5.84
N ILE A 107 2.35 3.15 -5.59
CA ILE A 107 1.59 3.87 -4.56
C ILE A 107 1.77 3.12 -3.25
N THR A 108 2.55 3.73 -2.34
CA THR A 108 2.78 3.18 -1.00
C THR A 108 1.48 3.09 -0.20
N PRO A 109 1.40 2.23 0.84
CA PRO A 109 0.23 2.16 1.72
C PRO A 109 -0.13 3.48 2.42
N LYS A 110 0.82 4.43 2.49
CA LYS A 110 0.63 5.78 3.04
C LYS A 110 0.07 6.78 2.02
N GLY A 111 -0.16 6.37 0.76
CA GLY A 111 -0.69 7.22 -0.31
C GLY A 111 0.35 8.08 -1.04
N TYR A 112 1.65 7.88 -0.79
CA TYR A 112 2.71 8.52 -1.57
C TYR A 112 3.00 7.74 -2.84
N LEU A 113 3.34 8.45 -3.91
CA LEU A 113 3.89 7.86 -5.12
C LEU A 113 5.42 7.77 -4.96
N GLN A 114 5.93 6.55 -4.95
CA GLN A 114 7.36 6.27 -5.00
C GLN A 114 7.75 5.93 -6.44
N ILE A 115 8.78 6.59 -6.95
CA ILE A 115 9.31 6.38 -8.28
C ILE A 115 10.73 5.85 -8.14
N THR A 116 10.99 4.66 -8.66
CA THR A 116 12.33 4.06 -8.70
C THR A 116 12.80 4.00 -10.15
N GLN A 117 13.78 4.84 -10.47
CA GLN A 117 14.42 4.90 -11.79
C GLN A 117 15.72 4.10 -11.76
N LYS A 118 15.87 3.16 -12.70
CA LYS A 118 17.12 2.44 -12.93
C LYS A 118 17.65 2.78 -14.31
N TYR A 119 18.96 3.05 -14.38
CA TYR A 119 19.70 3.29 -15.61
C TYR A 119 20.68 2.14 -15.82
N PHE A 120 20.67 1.57 -17.02
CA PHE A 120 21.55 0.47 -17.40
C PHE A 120 22.64 1.01 -18.32
N ASN A 121 23.88 1.05 -17.84
CA ASN A 121 25.05 1.44 -18.64
C ASN A 121 26.09 0.31 -18.61
N GLY A 122 25.84 -0.74 -19.41
CA GLY A 122 26.65 -1.97 -19.38
C GLY A 122 26.42 -2.78 -18.11
N GLU A 123 27.48 -3.05 -17.34
CA GLU A 123 27.41 -3.82 -16.08
C GLU A 123 26.97 -2.98 -14.87
N GLN A 124 27.04 -1.66 -14.95
CA GLN A 124 26.64 -0.77 -13.85
C GLN A 124 25.15 -0.42 -13.93
N VAL A 125 24.45 -0.65 -12.83
CA VAL A 125 23.05 -0.26 -12.63
C VAL A 125 23.02 0.87 -11.62
N LEU A 126 22.60 2.05 -12.05
CA LEU A 126 22.43 3.22 -11.17
C LEU A 126 20.95 3.36 -10.84
N THR A 127 20.63 3.50 -9.56
CA THR A 127 19.25 3.57 -9.05
C THR A 127 18.99 4.90 -8.36
N ASN A 128 17.95 5.59 -8.80
CA ASN A 128 17.40 6.77 -8.13
C ASN A 128 16.01 6.45 -7.59
N VAL A 129 15.72 6.85 -6.35
CA VAL A 129 14.41 6.70 -5.72
C VAL A 129 13.90 8.08 -5.34
N GLU A 130 12.69 8.41 -5.78
CA GLU A 130 12.03 9.68 -5.54
C GLU A 130 10.67 9.44 -4.87
N THR A 131 10.36 10.21 -3.83
CA THR A 131 9.05 10.13 -3.17
C THR A 131 8.24 11.38 -3.47
N TYR A 132 6.98 11.21 -3.87
CA TYR A 132 6.05 12.28 -4.18
C TYR A 132 4.78 12.20 -3.33
N HIS A 133 4.17 13.35 -3.03
CA HIS A 133 2.80 13.41 -2.50
C HIS A 133 1.83 13.89 -3.56
N LYS A 134 0.60 13.38 -3.49
CA LYS A 134 -0.47 13.77 -4.40
C LYS A 134 -0.76 15.27 -4.23
N GLN A 135 -0.60 16.02 -5.29
CA GLN A 135 -1.00 17.43 -5.36
C GLN A 135 -2.42 17.47 -5.90
N MET A 136 -3.37 17.70 -4.99
CA MET A 136 -4.74 18.03 -5.34
C MET A 136 -4.71 19.48 -5.87
N SER A 137 -4.68 19.68 -7.18
CA SER A 137 -4.64 21.03 -7.79
C SER A 137 -5.86 21.83 -7.31
N VAL A 138 -5.77 23.06 -6.81
CA VAL A 138 -5.20 24.25 -7.47
C VAL A 138 -4.55 25.17 -6.43
N LEU A 139 -3.26 25.49 -6.57
CA LEU A 139 -2.76 26.72 -5.95
C LEU A 139 -3.19 27.90 -6.84
N PRO A 140 -3.86 28.93 -6.30
CA PRO A 140 -4.28 30.11 -7.07
C PRO A 140 -3.11 31.03 -7.46
N TYR A 141 -1.86 30.64 -7.17
CA TYR A 141 -0.68 31.48 -7.36
C TYR A 141 0.46 30.75 -8.07
N SER A 142 1.22 31.51 -8.85
CA SER A 142 2.53 31.11 -9.38
C SER A 142 3.52 30.96 -8.22
N SER A 143 4.24 29.84 -8.16
CA SER A 143 5.29 29.60 -7.16
C SER A 143 6.64 30.27 -7.51
N SER A 144 6.67 31.10 -8.56
CA SER A 144 7.88 31.81 -9.02
C SER A 144 7.88 33.28 -8.57
N VAL A 145 9.00 33.73 -8.01
CA VAL A 145 9.19 35.08 -7.44
C VAL A 145 9.26 36.18 -8.53
N SER A 146 9.28 35.83 -9.82
CA SER A 146 9.32 36.78 -10.95
C SER A 146 8.00 36.92 -11.74
N GLY A 147 6.90 36.28 -11.30
CA GLY A 147 5.59 36.42 -11.96
C GLY A 147 4.83 37.68 -11.51
N ALA A 148 4.03 38.27 -12.40
CA ALA A 148 3.18 39.42 -12.08
C ALA A 148 2.25 39.14 -10.88
N VAL A 149 2.00 40.15 -10.03
CA VAL A 149 1.12 40.04 -8.85
C VAL A 149 -0.33 39.84 -9.33
N ILE A 150 -0.80 38.60 -9.34
CA ILE A 150 -2.20 38.25 -9.62
C ILE A 150 -2.99 38.41 -8.32
N LYS A 151 -3.93 39.38 -8.29
CA LYS A 151 -4.87 39.50 -7.18
C LYS A 151 -5.84 38.31 -7.20
N PRO A 152 -6.10 37.66 -6.05
CA PRO A 152 -7.04 36.53 -6.01
C PRO A 152 -8.42 36.95 -6.50
N THR A 153 -8.96 36.19 -7.45
CA THR A 153 -10.34 36.32 -7.92
C THR A 153 -11.29 35.60 -6.97
N GLU A 154 -12.53 36.09 -6.83
CA GLU A 154 -13.55 35.42 -6.00
C GLU A 154 -13.77 33.96 -6.41
N GLU A 155 -13.73 33.68 -7.72
CA GLU A 155 -13.87 32.33 -8.27
C GLU A 155 -12.75 31.38 -7.80
N GLY A 156 -11.50 31.87 -7.70
CA GLY A 156 -10.37 31.09 -7.20
C GLY A 156 -10.51 30.73 -5.72
N MET A 157 -11.02 31.67 -4.91
CA MET A 157 -11.27 31.42 -3.47
C MET A 157 -12.42 30.44 -3.25
N ILE A 158 -13.48 30.52 -4.05
CA ILE A 158 -14.61 29.58 -4.00
C ILE A 158 -14.14 28.16 -4.32
N ARG A 159 -13.37 27.99 -5.40
CA ARG A 159 -12.82 26.69 -5.79
C ARG A 159 -11.89 26.12 -4.73
N HIS A 160 -10.97 26.93 -4.19
CA HIS A 160 -10.07 26.50 -3.14
C HIS A 160 -10.83 26.04 -1.88
N THR A 161 -11.86 26.79 -1.46
CA THR A 161 -12.67 26.43 -0.29
C THR A 161 -13.44 25.13 -0.52
N ALA A 162 -14.02 24.94 -1.70
CA ALA A 162 -14.72 23.71 -2.07
C ALA A 162 -13.77 22.50 -2.09
N LEU A 163 -12.57 22.65 -2.66
CA LEU A 163 -11.54 21.61 -2.70
C LEU A 163 -11.07 21.23 -1.29
N LYS A 164 -10.79 22.22 -0.44
CA LYS A 164 -10.39 21.97 0.96
C LYS A 164 -11.48 21.23 1.74
N ALA A 165 -12.75 21.61 1.56
CA ALA A 165 -13.85 20.91 2.20
C ALA A 165 -13.99 19.47 1.69
N MET A 166 -13.84 19.25 0.38
CA MET A 166 -13.83 17.92 -0.23
C MET A 166 -12.68 17.05 0.29
N GLU A 167 -11.48 17.62 0.46
CA GLU A 167 -10.30 16.94 1.03
C GLU A 167 -10.54 16.49 2.47
N GLU A 168 -10.99 17.41 3.32
CA GLU A 168 -11.32 17.12 4.72
C GLU A 168 -12.33 15.97 4.79
N GLN A 169 -13.39 16.04 3.97
CA GLN A 169 -14.42 15.00 3.89
C GLN A 169 -13.85 13.65 3.41
N THR A 170 -13.05 13.65 2.36
CA THR A 170 -12.45 12.42 1.80
C THR A 170 -11.49 11.79 2.81
N ASN A 171 -10.67 12.60 3.49
CA ASN A 171 -9.75 12.12 4.51
C ASN A 171 -10.49 11.50 5.69
N MET A 172 -11.58 12.13 6.16
CA MET A 172 -12.45 11.55 7.18
C MET A 172 -13.00 10.18 6.75
N GLN A 173 -13.45 10.03 5.50
CA GLN A 173 -13.93 8.74 4.97
C GLN A 173 -12.82 7.68 4.91
N LEU A 174 -11.62 8.04 4.48
CA LEU A 174 -10.47 7.12 4.45
C LEU A 174 -10.08 6.64 5.86
N VAL A 175 -10.11 7.53 6.85
CA VAL A 175 -9.88 7.16 8.26
C VAL A 175 -10.93 6.17 8.76
N GLN A 176 -12.21 6.38 8.42
CA GLN A 176 -13.29 5.45 8.78
C GLN A 176 -13.09 4.07 8.15
N ILE A 177 -12.74 4.02 6.85
CA ILE A 177 -12.47 2.75 6.15
C ILE A 177 -11.29 2.02 6.80
N ARG A 178 -10.22 2.74 7.16
CA ARG A 178 -9.06 2.16 7.85
C ARG A 178 -9.45 1.51 9.17
N GLN A 179 -10.27 2.19 9.98
CA GLN A 179 -10.78 1.66 11.25
C GLN A 179 -11.62 0.40 11.03
N GLN A 180 -12.45 0.36 9.98
CA GLN A 180 -13.22 -0.84 9.63
C GLN A 180 -12.33 -2.01 9.23
N ILE A 181 -11.28 -1.77 8.44
CA ILE A 181 -10.31 -2.82 8.05
C ILE A 181 -9.56 -3.35 9.28
N GLU A 182 -9.12 -2.48 10.18
CA GLU A 182 -8.46 -2.89 11.43
C GLU A 182 -9.38 -3.77 12.30
N LEU A 183 -10.66 -3.38 12.40
CA LEU A 183 -11.67 -4.19 13.09
C LEU A 183 -11.86 -5.56 12.43
N LEU A 184 -12.00 -5.60 11.10
CA LEU A 184 -12.15 -6.85 10.34
C LEU A 184 -10.93 -7.77 10.51
N ALA A 185 -9.71 -7.21 10.47
CA ALA A 185 -8.49 -7.96 10.70
C ALA A 185 -8.44 -8.55 12.12
N LEU A 186 -8.88 -7.80 13.13
CA LEU A 186 -8.98 -8.27 14.51
C LEU A 186 -10.02 -9.38 14.66
N GLN A 187 -11.18 -9.24 14.02
CA GLN A 187 -12.22 -10.29 13.98
C GLN A 187 -11.69 -11.56 13.29
N ALA A 188 -11.00 -11.44 12.15
CA ALA A 188 -10.41 -12.57 11.45
C ALA A 188 -9.39 -13.31 12.32
N LYS A 189 -8.53 -12.59 13.05
CA LYS A 189 -7.58 -13.18 14.01
C LYS A 189 -8.28 -13.94 15.13
N GLN A 190 -9.37 -13.39 15.68
CA GLN A 190 -10.17 -14.07 16.70
C GLN A 190 -10.81 -15.36 16.18
N ILE A 191 -11.35 -15.33 14.96
CA ILE A 191 -11.91 -16.52 14.29
C ILE A 191 -10.83 -17.59 14.09
N GLN A 192 -9.64 -17.19 13.63
CA GLN A 192 -8.52 -18.10 13.44
C GLN A 192 -8.06 -18.73 14.76
N LYS A 193 -7.86 -17.94 15.83
CA LYS A 193 -7.51 -18.45 17.17
C LYS A 193 -8.57 -19.44 17.67
N ARG A 194 -9.85 -19.12 17.46
CA ARG A 194 -10.98 -19.99 17.84
C ARG A 194 -10.95 -21.32 17.08
N LYS A 195 -10.64 -21.30 15.79
CA LYS A 195 -10.48 -22.50 14.97
C LYS A 195 -9.32 -23.36 15.47
N GLU A 196 -8.16 -22.75 15.73
CA GLU A 196 -6.97 -23.44 16.24
C GLU A 196 -7.22 -24.10 17.59
N LEU A 197 -7.81 -23.36 18.54
CA LEU A 197 -8.20 -23.90 19.84
C LEU A 197 -9.18 -25.06 19.68
N SER A 198 -10.19 -24.91 18.82
CA SER A 198 -11.16 -25.98 18.56
C SER A 198 -10.48 -27.23 18.02
N MET A 199 -9.52 -27.09 17.10
CA MET A 199 -8.74 -28.22 16.60
C MET A 199 -7.93 -28.91 17.70
N ILE A 200 -7.28 -28.15 18.60
CA ILE A 200 -6.56 -28.71 19.74
C ILE A 200 -7.52 -29.49 20.65
N VAL A 201 -8.67 -28.91 20.98
CA VAL A 201 -9.66 -29.53 21.85
C VAL A 201 -10.27 -30.79 21.21
N TYR A 202 -10.54 -30.78 19.90
CA TYR A 202 -11.04 -31.96 19.18
C TYR A 202 -10.01 -33.07 19.01
N ASN A 203 -8.72 -32.73 18.95
CA ASN A 203 -7.63 -33.70 18.93
C ASN A 203 -7.25 -34.22 20.33
N ALA A 204 -7.68 -33.52 21.39
CA ALA A 204 -7.46 -33.92 22.76
C ALA A 204 -8.32 -35.14 23.12
N LYS A 205 -7.87 -35.90 24.13
CA LYS A 205 -8.65 -37.01 24.66
C LYS A 205 -9.84 -36.48 25.48
N ILE A 206 -11.06 -36.80 25.05
CA ILE A 206 -12.31 -36.45 25.75
C ILE A 206 -13.01 -37.76 26.15
N SER A 207 -13.31 -37.93 27.43
CA SER A 207 -13.96 -39.14 27.99
C SER A 207 -15.46 -38.97 28.24
N PHE A 208 -16.05 -37.88 27.78
CA PHE A 208 -17.46 -37.51 28.01
C PHE A 208 -18.04 -36.79 26.79
N ALA A 209 -19.37 -36.64 26.74
CA ALA A 209 -20.04 -35.83 25.74
C ALA A 209 -20.09 -34.35 26.20
N PRO A 210 -19.41 -33.41 25.52
CA PRO A 210 -19.41 -32.01 25.92
C PRO A 210 -20.77 -31.36 25.62
N VAL A 211 -21.22 -30.49 26.52
CA VAL A 211 -22.52 -29.80 26.46
C VAL A 211 -22.29 -28.31 26.15
N ILE A 212 -23.08 -27.78 25.24
CA ILE A 212 -23.02 -26.37 24.83
C ILE A 212 -23.23 -25.46 26.06
N GLY A 213 -22.40 -24.43 26.17
CA GLY A 213 -22.44 -23.43 27.24
C GLY A 213 -21.70 -23.83 28.51
N GLN A 214 -21.24 -25.08 28.65
CA GLN A 214 -20.49 -25.53 29.81
C GLN A 214 -18.99 -25.25 29.67
N THR A 215 -18.36 -24.98 30.81
CA THR A 215 -16.92 -24.74 30.93
C THR A 215 -16.19 -26.04 31.24
N TYR A 216 -15.07 -26.23 30.55
CA TYR A 216 -14.17 -27.37 30.69
C TYR A 216 -12.73 -26.87 30.79
N TYR A 217 -11.82 -27.74 31.20
CA TYR A 217 -10.44 -27.41 31.48
C TYR A 217 -9.51 -28.26 30.63
N LEU A 218 -8.64 -27.61 29.85
CA LEU A 218 -7.66 -28.24 28.98
C LEU A 218 -6.34 -28.42 29.75
N TYR A 219 -5.82 -29.65 29.71
CA TYR A 219 -4.58 -30.05 30.37
C TYR A 219 -3.62 -30.69 29.37
N GLU A 220 -2.33 -30.60 29.68
CA GLU A 220 -1.24 -31.26 28.96
C GLU A 220 -0.71 -32.43 29.82
N ASN A 221 -0.55 -33.59 29.21
CA ASN A 221 0.09 -34.76 29.83
C ASN A 221 1.62 -34.70 29.68
N ASP A 222 2.31 -35.60 30.39
CA ASP A 222 3.77 -35.75 30.25
C ASP A 222 4.19 -36.18 28.83
N ASP A 223 3.32 -36.90 28.11
CA ASP A 223 3.52 -37.34 26.72
C ASP A 223 3.16 -36.27 25.67
N GLU A 224 3.04 -34.99 26.06
CA GLU A 224 2.63 -33.85 25.21
C GLU A 224 1.21 -33.97 24.60
N THR A 225 0.44 -34.97 25.03
CA THR A 225 -0.95 -35.13 24.62
C THR A 225 -1.87 -34.22 25.42
N HIS A 226 -2.91 -33.73 24.77
CA HIS A 226 -3.89 -32.85 25.40
C HIS A 226 -5.09 -33.66 25.90
N LEU A 227 -5.68 -33.26 27.02
CA LEU A 227 -6.90 -33.84 27.58
C LEU A 227 -7.84 -32.75 28.06
N VAL A 228 -9.14 -32.96 27.83
CA VAL A 228 -10.22 -32.09 28.34
C VAL A 228 -10.84 -32.75 29.57
N SER A 229 -10.99 -31.99 30.65
CA SER A 229 -11.62 -32.43 31.90
C SER A 229 -12.74 -31.49 32.32
N MET A 230 -13.71 -32.01 33.09
CA MET A 230 -14.71 -31.20 33.79
C MET A 230 -14.18 -30.60 35.10
N VAL A 231 -13.09 -31.14 35.62
CA VAL A 231 -12.52 -30.78 36.93
C VAL A 231 -11.53 -29.64 36.76
N SER A 232 -11.73 -28.56 37.50
CA SER A 232 -10.90 -27.37 37.50
C SER A 232 -9.53 -27.61 38.17
N PRO A 233 -8.51 -26.78 37.88
CA PRO A 233 -7.20 -26.88 38.55
C PRO A 233 -7.28 -26.80 40.08
N ALA A 234 -8.25 -26.04 40.61
CA ALA A 234 -8.44 -25.87 42.04
C ALA A 234 -9.06 -27.11 42.72
N GLU A 235 -9.84 -27.91 41.99
CA GLU A 235 -10.55 -29.09 42.51
C GLU A 235 -9.65 -30.34 42.59
N TRP A 236 -8.51 -30.36 41.90
CA TRP A 236 -7.53 -31.46 41.99
C TRP A 236 -6.79 -31.52 43.33
N GLY A 237 -6.88 -30.48 44.17
CA GLY A 237 -6.23 -30.42 45.47
C GLY A 237 -4.72 -30.15 45.38
N LYS A 238 -3.92 -30.78 46.25
CA LYS A 238 -2.48 -30.45 46.42
C LYS A 238 -1.58 -30.89 45.26
N LYS A 239 -2.02 -31.81 44.39
CA LYS A 239 -1.20 -32.34 43.30
C LYS A 239 -2.05 -32.48 42.03
N LEU A 240 -1.65 -31.76 40.98
CA LEU A 240 -2.24 -31.92 39.66
C LEU A 240 -1.75 -33.25 39.06
N PRO A 241 -2.64 -34.10 38.50
CA PRO A 241 -2.24 -35.35 37.86
C PRO A 241 -1.63 -35.16 36.46
N PHE A 242 -1.60 -33.91 35.97
CA PHE A 242 -1.15 -33.52 34.64
C PHE A 242 0.09 -32.63 34.73
N LYS A 243 0.85 -32.56 33.63
CA LYS A 243 2.07 -31.75 33.53
C LYS A 243 1.77 -30.26 33.71
N SER A 244 0.77 -29.76 32.98
CA SER A 244 0.42 -28.34 32.99
C SER A 244 -1.08 -28.12 32.77
N PHE A 245 -1.59 -27.02 33.33
CA PHE A 245 -2.91 -26.49 32.98
C PHE A 245 -2.75 -25.50 31.83
N VAL A 246 -3.48 -25.74 30.73
CA VAL A 246 -3.39 -24.92 29.51
C VAL A 246 -4.39 -23.77 29.58
N GLY A 247 -5.66 -24.05 29.89
CA GLY A 247 -6.69 -23.02 29.94
C GLY A 247 -8.10 -23.55 30.16
N ALA A 248 -9.00 -22.65 30.54
CA ALA A 248 -10.43 -22.93 30.62
C ALA A 248 -11.08 -22.66 29.26
N VAL A 249 -11.90 -23.59 28.79
CA VAL A 249 -12.55 -23.55 27.48
C VAL A 249 -14.04 -23.78 27.60
N GLN A 250 -14.83 -23.09 26.81
CA GLN A 250 -16.29 -23.22 26.77
C GLN A 250 -16.73 -23.65 25.38
N LEU A 251 -17.65 -24.62 25.31
CA LEU A 251 -18.27 -25.04 24.05
C LEU A 251 -19.38 -24.06 23.66
N LEU A 252 -19.29 -23.50 22.45
CA LEU A 252 -20.28 -22.58 21.90
C LEU A 252 -21.34 -23.32 21.06
N ALA A 253 -22.44 -22.62 20.73
CA ALA A 253 -23.55 -23.19 19.96
C ALA A 253 -23.18 -23.60 18.52
N ASP A 254 -22.15 -22.98 17.94
CA ASP A 254 -21.60 -23.33 16.64
C ASP A 254 -20.59 -24.49 16.70
N HIS A 255 -20.54 -25.21 17.82
CA HIS A 255 -19.61 -26.31 18.10
C HIS A 255 -18.13 -25.90 18.08
N THR A 256 -17.84 -24.60 18.18
CA THR A 256 -16.46 -24.14 18.39
C THR A 256 -16.16 -23.97 19.87
N TRP A 257 -14.88 -24.03 20.21
CA TRP A 257 -14.38 -23.85 21.56
C TRP A 257 -13.80 -22.45 21.71
N LYS A 258 -14.12 -21.79 22.83
CA LYS A 258 -13.61 -20.47 23.19
C LYS A 258 -12.90 -20.52 24.53
N GLU A 259 -11.72 -19.93 24.59
CA GLU A 259 -10.98 -19.71 25.84
C GLU A 259 -11.66 -18.62 26.70
N LEU A 260 -11.73 -18.87 28.01
CA LEU A 260 -12.34 -17.97 29.00
C LEU A 260 -11.33 -17.01 29.64
#